data_AF-A0A495J2Q3-F1
#
_entry.id   AF-A0A495J2Q3-F1
#
_cell.length_a   1.000
_cell.length_b   1.000
_cell.length_c   1.000
_cell.angle_alpha   90.00
_cell.angle_beta   90.00
_cell.angle_gamma   90.00
#
_symmetry.space_group_name_H-M   'P 1'
#
loop_
_entity.id
_entity.type
_entity.pdbx_description
1 polymer ?
#
loop_
_entity_poly.entity_id
_entity_poly.type
_entity_poly.pdbx_seq_one_letter_code
_entity_poly.pdbx_strand_id
1 'polypeptide(L)'
;MATNKPQGFGWGIPPLPIHVQIYFDQQGMTEQEAADFIKHYEANNWTYAGGQPIRDWKEEANKWIWEILSAQNWRRIKPTDFNKI
;
A
#
# COMPACT_ATOMS: atom_id res chain seq x y z
N MET A 1 21.94 10.33 -23.30
CA MET A 1 20.49 10.51 -23.07
C MET A 1 20.09 9.53 -21.98
N ALA A 2 19.95 9.99 -20.73
CA ALA A 2 19.70 9.11 -19.58
C ALA A 2 18.25 8.62 -19.62
N THR A 3 18.06 7.33 -19.87
CA THR A 3 16.76 6.67 -19.85
C THR A 3 16.20 6.72 -18.43
N ASN A 4 15.22 7.61 -18.19
CA ASN A 4 14.41 7.66 -16.96
C ASN A 4 13.58 6.38 -16.82
N LYS A 5 14.22 5.27 -16.42
CA LYS A 5 13.50 4.10 -15.94
C LYS A 5 12.94 4.43 -14.55
N PRO A 6 11.68 4.13 -14.22
CA PRO A 6 11.19 4.25 -12.86
C PRO A 6 11.93 3.22 -11.98
N GLN A 7 12.98 3.67 -11.30
CA GLN A 7 14.01 2.84 -10.67
C GLN A 7 13.57 2.07 -9.41
N GLY A 8 12.26 1.93 -9.14
CA GLY A 8 11.79 1.17 -7.97
C GLY A 8 12.22 1.73 -6.60
N PHE A 9 12.83 2.93 -6.54
CA PHE A 9 13.34 3.51 -5.29
C PHE A 9 12.24 4.06 -4.37
N GLY A 10 11.07 4.42 -4.91
CA GLY A 10 9.99 5.07 -4.14
C GLY A 10 9.50 6.36 -4.78
N TRP A 11 10.39 7.06 -5.50
CA TRP A 11 10.13 8.37 -6.12
C TRP A 11 9.62 8.34 -7.57
N GLY A 12 9.64 7.16 -8.20
CA GLY A 12 9.10 6.97 -9.56
C GLY A 12 7.59 6.76 -9.49
N ILE A 13 6.83 7.85 -9.59
CA ILE A 13 5.36 7.85 -9.56
C ILE A 13 4.86 8.09 -10.99
N PRO A 14 3.96 7.24 -11.51
CA PRO A 14 3.45 6.01 -10.91
C PRO A 14 4.51 4.89 -10.88
N PRO A 15 4.54 4.03 -9.84
CA PRO A 15 5.38 2.85 -9.81
C PRO A 15 4.93 1.80 -10.83
N LEU A 16 5.87 0.94 -11.23
CA LEU A 16 5.51 -0.26 -11.99
C LEU A 16 4.76 -1.24 -11.08
N PRO A 17 3.64 -1.84 -11.54
CA PRO A 17 2.87 -2.82 -10.75
C PRO A 17 3.72 -3.94 -10.16
N ILE A 18 4.71 -4.42 -10.93
CA ILE A 18 5.63 -5.48 -10.49
C ILE A 18 6.46 -5.07 -9.27
N HIS A 19 6.85 -3.79 -9.15
CA HIS A 19 7.60 -3.32 -7.97
C HIS A 19 6.72 -3.30 -6.72
N VAL A 20 5.44 -2.94 -6.88
CA VAL A 20 4.48 -2.94 -5.77
C VAL A 20 4.19 -4.37 -5.33
N GLN A 21 3.96 -5.30 -6.27
CA GLN A 21 3.77 -6.71 -5.97
C GLN A 21 4.95 -7.32 -5.21
N ILE A 22 6.19 -7.11 -5.68
CA ILE A 22 7.40 -7.58 -4.99
C ILE A 22 7.51 -6.97 -3.59
N TYR A 23 7.17 -5.69 -3.42
CA TYR A 23 7.22 -5.05 -2.11
C TYR A 23 6.21 -5.67 -1.14
N PHE A 24 4.97 -5.90 -1.58
CA PHE A 24 3.92 -6.51 -0.76
C PHE A 24 4.25 -7.98 -0.42
N ASP A 25 4.77 -8.75 -1.38
CA ASP A 25 5.24 -10.12 -1.18
C ASP A 25 6.34 -10.18 -0.11
N GLN A 26 7.32 -9.27 -0.15
CA GLN A 26 8.37 -9.15 0.86
C GLN A 26 7.84 -8.82 2.27
N GLN A 27 6.68 -8.17 2.37
CA GLN A 27 6.02 -7.88 3.65
C GLN A 27 5.05 -8.99 4.09
N GLY A 28 4.96 -10.09 3.34
CA GLY A 28 4.06 -11.21 3.63
C GLY A 28 2.59 -10.93 3.30
N MET A 29 2.33 -9.95 2.43
CA MET A 29 0.99 -9.63 1.94
C MET A 29 0.68 -10.41 0.66
N THR A 30 -0.60 -10.52 0.35
CA THR A 30 -1.08 -11.20 -0.86
C THR A 30 -1.00 -10.31 -2.11
N GLU A 31 -0.89 -10.93 -3.28
CA GLU A 31 -0.92 -10.22 -4.56
C GLU A 31 -2.22 -9.43 -4.78
N GLN A 32 -3.34 -9.87 -4.17
CA GLN A 32 -4.61 -9.16 -4.20
C GLN A 32 -4.52 -7.82 -3.47
N GLU A 33 -3.91 -7.77 -2.29
CA GLU A 33 -3.72 -6.52 -1.53
C GLU A 33 -2.85 -5.53 -2.30
N ALA A 34 -1.81 -6.02 -3.00
CA ALA A 34 -0.99 -5.19 -3.87
C ALA A 34 -1.79 -4.62 -5.06
N ALA A 35 -2.66 -5.43 -5.67
CA ALA A 35 -3.52 -5.02 -6.77
C ALA A 35 -4.57 -3.98 -6.31
N ASP A 36 -5.18 -4.17 -5.15
CA ASP A 36 -6.12 -3.22 -4.54
C ASP A 36 -5.43 -1.89 -4.24
N PHE A 37 -4.20 -1.92 -3.70
CA PHE A 37 -3.39 -0.72 -3.49
C PHE A 37 -3.16 0.03 -4.81
N ILE A 38 -2.66 -0.64 -5.86
CA ILE A 38 -2.40 -0.01 -7.16
C ILE A 38 -3.68 0.62 -7.71
N LYS A 39 -4.79 -0.11 -7.70
CA LYS A 39 -6.08 0.36 -8.21
C LYS A 39 -6.58 1.58 -7.44
N HIS A 40 -6.40 1.62 -6.12
CA HIS A 40 -6.77 2.75 -5.29
C HIS A 40 -6.00 4.01 -5.67
N TYR A 41 -4.66 3.92 -5.79
CA TYR A 41 -3.84 5.08 -6.12
C TYR A 41 -3.92 5.48 -7.60
N GLU A 42 -4.12 4.53 -8.51
CA GLU A 42 -4.36 4.80 -9.94
C GLU A 42 -5.64 5.60 -10.15
N ALA A 43 -6.73 5.25 -9.45
CA ALA A 43 -7.98 6.02 -9.49
C ALA A 43 -7.83 7.45 -8.95
N ASN A 44 -6.88 7.66 -8.01
CA ASN A 44 -6.57 8.97 -7.42
C ASN A 44 -5.39 9.67 -8.12
N ASN A 45 -4.98 9.21 -9.31
CA ASN A 45 -3.84 9.75 -10.08
C ASN A 45 -2.53 9.85 -9.26
N TRP A 46 -2.34 8.97 -8.28
CA TRP A 46 -1.19 8.98 -7.37
C TRP A 46 -0.99 10.32 -6.64
N THR A 47 -2.10 10.95 -6.27
CA THR A 47 -2.13 12.20 -5.50
C THR A 47 -2.79 11.98 -4.13
N TYR A 48 -2.36 12.75 -3.13
CA TYR A 48 -3.02 12.84 -1.83
C TYR A 48 -4.36 13.57 -1.93
N ALA A 49 -5.17 13.47 -0.87
CA ALA A 49 -6.51 14.10 -0.73
C ALA A 49 -6.55 15.64 -0.80
N GLY A 50 -5.45 16.30 -1.16
CA GLY A 50 -5.36 17.73 -1.45
C GLY A 50 -4.75 18.05 -2.83
N GLY A 51 -4.63 17.06 -3.72
CA GLY A 51 -4.05 17.21 -5.06
C GLY A 51 -2.52 17.28 -5.08
N GLN A 52 -1.85 17.07 -3.93
CA GLN A 52 -0.39 16.98 -3.87
C GLN A 52 0.07 15.63 -4.41
N PRO A 53 1.09 15.57 -5.29
CA PRO A 53 1.61 14.30 -5.79
C PRO A 53 2.24 13.50 -4.65
N ILE A 54 2.01 12.20 -4.66
CA ILE A 54 2.68 11.30 -3.73
C ILE A 54 4.18 11.33 -4.03
N ARG A 55 4.97 11.56 -2.98
CA ARG A 55 6.43 11.62 -3.11
C ARG A 55 7.04 10.23 -3.12
N ASP A 56 6.51 9.36 -2.25
CA ASP A 56 7.04 8.03 -1.98
C ASP A 56 5.91 7.01 -1.92
N TRP A 57 5.72 6.24 -2.99
CA TRP A 57 4.68 5.20 -3.00
C TRP A 57 4.96 4.07 -1.98
N LYS A 58 6.21 3.88 -1.58
CA LYS A 58 6.60 2.88 -0.57
C LYS A 58 6.16 3.26 0.83
N GLU A 59 6.23 4.55 1.19
CA GLU A 59 5.71 5.03 2.47
C GLU A 59 4.21 4.80 2.55
N GLU A 60 3.51 5.09 1.46
CA GLU A 60 2.08 4.90 1.36
C GLU A 60 1.69 3.41 1.34
N ALA A 61 2.47 2.56 0.66
CA ALA A 61 2.32 1.10 0.70
C ALA A 61 2.54 0.55 2.11
N ASN A 62 3.57 1.02 2.82
CA ASN A 62 3.80 0.66 4.22
C ASN A 62 2.60 1.03 5.08
N LYS A 63 2.09 2.27 4.94
CA LYS A 63 0.90 2.73 5.66
C LYS A 63 -0.32 1.86 5.36
N TRP A 64 -0.55 1.50 4.10
CA TRP A 64 -1.63 0.62 3.70
C TRP A 64 -1.55 -0.76 4.39
N ILE A 65 -0.36 -1.33 4.43
CA ILE A 65 -0.09 -2.60 5.12
C ILE A 65 -0.36 -2.46 6.63
N TRP A 66 0.09 -1.37 7.25
CA TRP A 66 -0.20 -1.08 8.65
C TRP A 66 -1.69 -0.98 8.94
N GLU A 67 -2.47 -0.32 8.07
CA GLU A 67 -3.93 -0.22 8.20
C GLU A 67 -4.62 -1.59 8.05
N ILE A 68 -4.17 -2.42 7.12
CA ILE A 68 -4.67 -3.79 6.99
C ILE A 68 -4.38 -4.59 8.26
N LEU A 69 -3.13 -4.56 8.73
CA LEU A 69 -2.70 -5.31 9.91
C LEU A 69 -3.39 -4.81 11.19
N SER A 70 -3.59 -3.50 11.33
CA SER A 70 -4.30 -2.92 12.48
C SER A 70 -5.80 -3.26 12.44
N ALA A 71 -6.42 -3.22 11.26
CA ALA A 71 -7.80 -3.67 11.07
C ALA A 71 -7.95 -5.18 11.28
N GLN A 72 -6.97 -5.99 10.88
CA GLN A 72 -6.92 -7.42 11.20
C GLN A 72 -6.78 -7.65 12.70
N ASN A 73 -6.01 -6.81 13.41
CA ASN A 73 -5.92 -6.87 14.87
C ASN A 73 -7.30 -6.61 15.49
N TRP A 74 -8.03 -5.58 15.04
CA TRP A 74 -9.44 -5.36 15.44
C TRP A 74 -10.39 -6.51 15.08
N ARG A 75 -10.15 -7.22 13.97
CA ARG A 75 -10.94 -8.43 13.63
C ARG A 75 -10.61 -9.63 14.52
N ARG A 76 -9.37 -9.73 15.05
CA ARG A 76 -8.95 -10.76 16.00
C ARG A 76 -9.48 -10.51 17.41
N ILE A 77 -9.55 -9.26 17.86
CA ILE A 77 -10.19 -8.86 19.12
C ILE A 77 -11.60 -8.33 18.83
N LYS A 78 -12.58 -9.23 18.71
CA LYS A 78 -13.98 -8.80 18.78
C LYS A 78 -14.26 -8.33 20.22
N PRO A 79 -14.93 -7.18 20.43
CA PRO A 79 -15.42 -6.78 21.76
C PRO A 79 -16.30 -7.86 22.42
N THR A 80 -16.86 -8.74 21.60
CA THR A 80 -17.71 -9.86 22.02
C THR A 80 -16.97 -10.96 22.79
N ASP A 81 -15.65 -11.06 22.69
CA ASP A 81 -14.85 -12.04 23.45
C ASP A 81 -14.45 -11.54 24.86
N PHE A 82 -14.59 -10.24 25.14
CA PHE A 82 -14.37 -9.67 26.47
C PHE A 82 -15.56 -9.84 27.43
N ASN A 83 -16.72 -10.30 26.94
CA ASN A 83 -17.97 -10.40 27.70
C ASN A 83 -18.44 -11.86 27.88
N LYS A 84 -17.49 -12.77 28.13
CA LYS A 84 -17.72 -14.18 28.50
C LYS A 84 -17.02 -14.54 29.82
N ILE A 85 -17.33 -13.79 30.87
CA ILE A 85 -16.96 -14.13 32.25
C ILE A 85 -18.23 -14.20 33.08
#